data_AF-A0A2N9N715-F1
#
_entry.id   AF-A0A2N9N715-F1
#
_cell.length_a   1.000
_cell.length_b   1.000
_cell.length_c   1.000
_cell.angle_alpha   90.00
_cell.angle_beta   90.00
_cell.angle_gamma   90.00
#
_symmetry.space_group_name_H-M   'P 1'
#
loop_
_entity.id
_entity.type
_entity.pdbx_description
1 polymer ?
#
loop_
_entity_poly.entity_id
_entity_poly.type
_entity_poly.pdbx_seq_one_letter_code
_entity_poly.pdbx_strand_id
1 'polypeptide(L)'
;MKVKKALKRLAKAETLLTNVIDQYPAGKNGLKELLDSAKTSLAQARAAMDLEVTPPPKKAPAKARESKQSRLSEAGRKRISAAAKKRWAVARRKGVNAVTGDKLKKSA
;
A
#
# COMPACT_ATOMS: atom_id res chain seq x y z
N MET A 1 8.24 7.21 -3.07
CA MET A 1 6.77 7.36 -3.21
C MET A 1 6.20 6.01 -3.65
N LYS A 2 5.02 5.56 -3.17
CA LYS A 2 4.47 4.25 -3.62
C LYS A 2 4.00 4.32 -5.08
N VAL A 3 4.16 3.28 -5.89
CA VAL A 3 3.75 3.25 -7.33
C VAL A 3 2.29 3.65 -7.51
N LYS A 4 1.39 3.09 -6.70
CA LYS A 4 -0.04 3.48 -6.69
C LYS A 4 -0.27 4.98 -6.42
N LYS A 5 0.58 5.60 -5.59
CA LYS A 5 0.51 7.05 -5.31
C LYS A 5 1.08 7.85 -6.48
N ALA A 6 2.09 7.33 -7.18
CA ALA A 6 2.65 7.95 -8.39
C ALA A 6 1.62 7.95 -9.54
N LEU A 7 0.97 6.80 -9.80
CA LEU A 7 -0.10 6.70 -10.80
C LEU A 7 -1.26 7.67 -10.51
N LYS A 8 -1.68 7.81 -9.24
CA LYS A 8 -2.69 8.81 -8.85
C LYS A 8 -2.24 10.25 -9.10
N ARG A 9 -0.96 10.55 -8.89
CA ARG A 9 -0.40 11.89 -9.15
C ARG A 9 -0.30 12.18 -10.64
N LEU A 10 0.11 11.20 -11.44
CA LEU A 10 0.14 11.30 -12.90
C LEU A 10 -1.28 11.53 -13.46
N ALA A 11 -2.28 10.77 -13.00
CA ALA A 11 -3.67 10.96 -13.41
C ALA A 11 -4.18 12.37 -13.06
N LYS A 12 -3.86 12.89 -11.86
CA LYS A 12 -4.22 14.26 -11.48
C LYS A 12 -3.54 15.31 -12.37
N ALA A 13 -2.27 15.11 -12.72
CA ALA A 13 -1.55 15.99 -13.62
C ALA A 13 -2.18 16.00 -15.03
N GLU A 14 -2.56 14.83 -15.54
CA GLU A 14 -3.25 14.68 -16.83
C GLU A 14 -4.58 15.44 -16.86
N THR A 15 -5.40 15.36 -15.81
CA THR A 15 -6.65 16.14 -15.70
C THR A 15 -6.41 17.64 -15.71
N LEU A 16 -5.42 18.13 -14.96
CA LEU A 16 -5.08 19.55 -14.94
C LEU A 16 -4.62 20.02 -16.32
N LEU A 17 -3.84 19.20 -17.02
CA LEU A 17 -3.31 19.53 -18.34
C LEU A 17 -4.43 19.59 -19.40
N THR A 18 -5.38 18.65 -19.38
CA THR A 18 -6.58 18.71 -20.23
C THR A 18 -7.39 19.97 -19.98
N ASN A 19 -7.64 20.34 -18.71
CA ASN A 19 -8.32 21.59 -18.37
C ASN A 19 -7.61 22.82 -18.94
N VAL A 20 -6.27 22.87 -18.88
CA VAL A 20 -5.50 23.98 -19.46
C VAL A 20 -5.63 23.97 -20.99
N ILE A 21 -5.54 22.81 -21.64
CA ILE A 21 -5.72 22.71 -23.09
C ILE A 21 -7.13 23.22 -23.51
N ASP A 22 -8.17 22.83 -22.77
CA ASP A 22 -9.55 23.23 -23.04
C ASP A 22 -9.77 24.74 -22.85
N GLN A 23 -9.05 25.36 -21.91
CA GLN A 23 -9.09 26.81 -21.67
C GLN A 23 -8.32 27.63 -22.70
N TYR A 24 -7.42 27.01 -23.46
CA TYR A 24 -6.61 27.66 -24.48
C TYR A 24 -6.86 27.09 -25.89
N PRO A 25 -8.10 27.18 -26.42
CA PRO A 25 -8.35 26.80 -27.80
C PRO A 25 -7.66 27.80 -28.74
N ALA A 26 -6.61 27.34 -29.43
CA ALA A 26 -6.07 27.94 -30.66
C ALA A 26 -5.61 29.43 -30.62
N GLY A 27 -5.13 29.93 -29.48
CA GLY A 27 -4.65 31.33 -29.38
C GLY A 27 -3.14 31.55 -29.61
N LYS A 28 -2.30 30.53 -29.40
CA LYS A 28 -0.83 30.63 -29.51
C LYS A 28 -0.26 29.30 -30.00
N ASN A 29 0.13 29.23 -31.27
CA ASN A 29 0.51 28.00 -31.97
C ASN A 29 1.58 27.17 -31.22
N GLY A 30 2.55 27.81 -30.55
CA GLY A 30 3.58 27.11 -29.77
C GLY A 30 3.15 26.60 -28.38
N LEU A 31 2.10 27.18 -27.78
CA LEU A 31 1.63 26.75 -26.45
C LEU A 31 0.88 25.42 -26.54
N LYS A 32 0.07 25.26 -27.59
CA LYS A 32 -0.69 24.03 -27.79
C LYS A 32 0.23 22.83 -28.03
N GLU A 33 1.25 23.00 -28.89
CA GLU A 33 2.26 21.96 -29.14
C GLU A 33 3.05 21.57 -27.88
N LEU A 34 3.40 22.56 -27.03
CA LEU A 34 4.05 22.29 -25.75
C LEU A 34 3.13 21.49 -24.81
N LEU A 35 1.85 21.86 -24.72
CA LEU A 35 0.87 21.15 -23.90
C LEU A 35 0.63 19.73 -24.44
N ASP A 36 0.51 19.54 -25.75
CA ASP A 36 0.36 18.23 -26.35
C ASP A 36 1.60 17.35 -26.10
N SER A 37 2.81 17.93 -26.19
CA SER A 37 4.07 17.25 -25.83
C SER A 37 4.14 16.88 -24.35
N ALA A 38 3.63 17.74 -23.46
CA ALA A 38 3.55 17.42 -22.03
C ALA A 38 2.55 16.29 -21.75
N LYS A 39 1.43 16.25 -22.48
CA LYS A 39 0.44 15.16 -22.41
C LYS A 39 1.03 13.84 -22.87
N THR A 40 1.77 13.82 -23.98
CA THR A 40 2.43 12.60 -24.46
C THR A 40 3.51 12.11 -23.49
N SER A 41 4.29 13.02 -22.90
CA SER A 41 5.29 12.69 -21.87
C SER A 41 4.65 12.08 -20.62
N LEU A 42 3.51 12.61 -20.14
CA LEU A 42 2.76 12.03 -19.03
C LEU A 42 2.19 10.65 -19.35
N ALA A 43 1.70 10.45 -20.57
CA ALA A 43 1.21 9.15 -21.03
C ALA A 43 2.34 8.11 -21.08
N GLN A 44 3.53 8.49 -21.57
CA GLN A 44 4.72 7.65 -21.56
C GLN A 44 5.19 7.32 -20.13
N ALA A 45 5.20 8.30 -19.23
CA ALA A 45 5.57 8.08 -17.82
C ALA A 45 4.59 7.15 -17.12
N ARG A 46 3.29 7.24 -17.44
CA ARG A 46 2.27 6.32 -16.93
C ARG A 46 2.49 4.90 -17.46
N ALA A 47 2.71 4.75 -18.77
CA ALA A 47 3.02 3.46 -19.39
C ALA A 47 4.31 2.85 -18.82
N ALA A 48 5.36 3.65 -18.61
CA ALA A 48 6.60 3.18 -17.98
C ALA A 48 6.39 2.72 -16.54
N MET A 49 5.53 3.39 -15.77
CA MET A 49 5.17 2.96 -14.41
C MET A 49 4.31 1.69 -14.40
N ASP A 50 3.40 1.52 -15.36
CA ASP A 50 2.62 0.28 -15.53
C ASP A 50 3.52 -0.88 -16.00
N LEU A 51 4.55 -0.57 -16.81
CA LEU A 51 5.61 -1.50 -17.16
C LEU A 51 6.50 -1.82 -15.96
N GLU A 52 6.83 -0.89 -15.05
CA GLU A 52 7.54 -1.21 -13.80
C GLU A 52 6.70 -2.03 -12.80
N VAL A 53 5.36 -1.97 -12.90
CA VAL A 53 4.47 -2.92 -12.19
C VAL A 53 4.61 -4.34 -12.76
N THR A 54 5.11 -4.49 -13.99
CA THR A 54 5.48 -5.77 -14.60
C THR A 54 6.99 -5.98 -14.43
N PRO A 55 7.45 -6.98 -13.67
CA PRO A 55 8.85 -7.03 -13.25
C PRO A 55 9.81 -7.12 -14.45
N PRO A 56 10.92 -6.35 -14.46
CA PRO A 56 11.96 -6.51 -15.49
C PRO A 56 12.60 -7.90 -15.38
N PRO A 57 13.04 -8.53 -16.49
CA PRO A 57 13.76 -9.79 -16.44
C PRO A 57 15.18 -9.54 -15.91
N LYS A 58 15.33 -9.52 -14.58
CA LYS A 58 16.65 -9.58 -13.93
C LYS A 58 16.74 -10.87 -13.11
N LYS A 59 17.84 -11.58 -13.35
CA LYS A 59 18.22 -12.88 -12.78
C LYS A 59 17.86 -13.01 -11.29
N ALA A 60 17.39 -14.20 -10.93
CA ALA A 60 16.83 -14.57 -9.63
C ALA A 60 17.70 -14.20 -8.41
N PRO A 61 17.03 -13.86 -7.29
CA PRO A 61 17.28 -14.57 -6.04
C PRO A 61 15.99 -15.20 -5.51
N ALA A 62 16.16 -16.22 -4.68
CA ALA A 62 15.12 -17.13 -4.21
C ALA A 62 13.79 -16.46 -3.83
N LYS A 63 12.69 -17.10 -4.27
CA LYS A 63 11.28 -16.83 -3.95
C LYS A 63 11.08 -16.49 -2.46
N ALA A 64 11.21 -15.22 -2.09
CA ALA A 64 10.56 -14.71 -0.90
C ALA A 64 9.08 -14.59 -1.26
N ARG A 65 8.28 -15.59 -0.84
CA ARG A 65 6.81 -15.53 -0.93
C ARG A 65 6.37 -14.17 -0.39
N GLU A 66 5.74 -13.37 -1.25
CA GLU A 66 5.06 -12.14 -0.86
C GLU A 66 4.28 -12.44 0.42
N SER A 67 4.70 -11.83 1.53
CA SER A 67 3.92 -11.84 2.75
C SER A 67 2.72 -10.95 2.49
N LYS A 68 1.71 -11.51 1.80
CA LYS A 68 0.36 -10.94 1.79
C LYS A 68 0.06 -10.66 3.26
N GLN A 69 -0.06 -9.38 3.62
CA GLN A 69 -0.58 -8.98 4.92
C GLN A 69 -2.03 -9.45 4.97
N SER A 70 -2.18 -10.74 5.24
CA SER A 70 -3.45 -11.43 5.32
C SER A 70 -4.05 -11.04 6.64
N ARG A 71 -5.11 -10.23 6.58
CA ARG A 71 -5.96 -10.02 7.75
C ARG A 71 -6.43 -11.41 8.18
N LEU A 72 -6.10 -11.81 9.41
CA LEU A 72 -6.52 -13.10 9.97
C LEU A 72 -8.01 -13.32 9.70
N SER A 73 -8.34 -14.48 9.12
CA SER A 73 -9.72 -14.92 8.94
C SER A 73 -10.43 -14.97 10.29
N GLU A 74 -11.75 -14.85 10.28
CA GLU A 74 -12.54 -14.85 11.52
C GLU A 74 -12.31 -16.12 12.36
N ALA A 75 -12.20 -17.27 11.69
CA ALA A 75 -11.84 -18.54 12.32
C ALA A 75 -10.43 -18.49 12.96
N GLY A 76 -9.46 -17.87 12.29
CA GLY A 76 -8.12 -17.65 12.85
C GLY A 76 -8.14 -16.78 14.11
N ARG A 77 -8.94 -15.71 14.11
CA ARG A 77 -9.12 -14.84 15.29
C ARG A 77 -9.77 -15.58 16.45
N LYS A 78 -10.80 -16.39 16.20
CA LYS A 78 -11.46 -17.23 17.22
C LYS A 78 -10.48 -18.20 17.85
N ARG A 79 -9.62 -18.85 17.06
CA ARG A 79 -8.57 -19.75 17.57
C ARG A 79 -7.55 -19.02 18.46
N ILE A 80 -7.06 -17.86 18.03
CA ILE A 80 -6.11 -17.06 18.83
C ILE A 80 -6.75 -16.60 20.14
N SER A 81 -8.00 -16.13 20.11
CA SER A 81 -8.74 -15.73 21.32
C SER A 81 -8.91 -16.90 22.30
N ALA A 82 -9.30 -18.08 21.81
CA ALA A 82 -9.43 -19.27 22.64
C ALA A 82 -8.10 -19.68 23.26
N ALA A 83 -7.01 -19.67 22.49
CA ALA A 83 -5.67 -19.97 23.00
C ALA A 83 -5.22 -18.95 24.04
N ALA A 84 -5.49 -17.66 23.83
CA ALA A 84 -5.20 -16.60 24.79
C ALA A 84 -5.97 -16.78 26.10
N LYS A 85 -7.28 -17.11 26.03
CA LYS A 85 -8.10 -17.42 27.22
C LYS A 85 -7.56 -18.62 27.99
N LYS A 86 -7.13 -19.69 27.31
CA LYS A 86 -6.48 -20.85 27.93
C LYS A 86 -5.19 -20.45 28.64
N ARG A 87 -4.31 -19.71 27.97
CA ARG A 87 -3.06 -19.19 28.56
C ARG A 87 -3.34 -18.32 29.79
N TRP A 88 -4.34 -17.45 29.73
CA TRP A 88 -4.74 -16.61 30.85
C TRP A 88 -5.25 -17.40 32.05
N ALA A 89 -6.09 -18.40 31.82
CA ALA A 89 -6.59 -19.26 32.90
C ALA A 89 -5.44 -20.01 33.60
N VAL A 90 -4.47 -20.53 32.84
CA VAL A 90 -3.27 -21.18 33.40
C VAL A 90 -2.43 -20.19 34.21
N ALA A 91 -2.20 -18.99 33.68
CA ALA A 91 -1.44 -17.95 34.37
C ALA A 91 -2.11 -17.53 35.69
N ARG A 92 -3.44 -17.38 35.68
CA ARG A 92 -4.21 -17.10 36.91
C ARG A 92 -4.12 -18.20 37.95
N ARG A 93 -4.22 -19.47 37.55
CA ARG A 93 -4.04 -20.61 38.47
C ARG A 93 -2.64 -20.61 39.10
N LYS A 94 -1.63 -20.18 38.35
CA LYS A 94 -0.24 -20.05 38.80
C LYS A 94 0.03 -18.73 39.55
N GLY A 95 -0.96 -17.84 39.68
CA GLY A 95 -0.80 -16.54 40.32
C GLY A 95 0.13 -15.58 39.56
N VAL A 96 0.26 -15.73 38.24
CA VAL A 96 1.15 -14.92 37.39
C VAL A 96 0.38 -14.23 36.26
N ASN A 97 0.92 -13.14 35.74
CA ASN A 97 0.38 -12.40 34.62
C ASN A 97 0.57 -13.21 33.33
N ALA A 98 -0.49 -13.34 32.53
CA ALA A 98 -0.47 -14.16 31.31
C ALA A 98 0.38 -13.57 30.17
N VAL A 99 0.67 -12.27 30.24
CA VAL A 99 1.41 -11.51 29.24
C VAL A 99 2.85 -11.29 29.69
N THR A 100 3.05 -10.82 30.92
CA THR A 100 4.39 -10.46 31.42
C THR A 100 5.07 -11.58 32.20
N GLY A 101 4.32 -12.58 32.69
CA GLY A 101 4.85 -13.66 33.53
C GLY A 101 5.12 -13.26 34.98
N ASP A 102 4.97 -11.99 35.34
CA ASP A 102 5.19 -11.49 36.69
C ASP A 102 4.17 -12.03 37.68
N LYS A 103 4.54 -12.14 38.97
CA LYS A 103 3.57 -12.49 40.02
C LYS A 103 2.46 -11.44 40.09
N LEU A 104 1.22 -11.91 40.10
CA LEU A 104 0.05 -11.05 40.28
C LEU A 104 0.10 -10.47 41.69
N LYS A 105 0.37 -9.17 41.80
CA LYS A 105 0.28 -8.44 43.07
C LYS A 105 -1.19 -8.40 43.48
N LYS A 106 -1.51 -8.93 44.66
CA LYS A 106 -2.82 -8.71 45.28
C LYS A 106 -2.88 -7.25 45.68
N SER A 107 -3.66 -6.44 44.96
CA SER A 107 -4.18 -5.21 45.55
C SER A 107 -5.25 -5.64 46.54
N ALA A 108 -4.97 -5.48 47.83
CA ALA A 108 -5.92 -5.61 48.92
C ALA A 108 -6.62 -4.28 49.13
#